data_AF-A0A7X3M7R1-F1
#
_entry.id   AF-A0A7X3M7R1-F1
#
_cell.length_a   1.000
_cell.length_b   1.000
_cell.length_c   1.000
_cell.angle_alpha   90.00
_cell.angle_beta   90.00
_cell.angle_gamma   90.00
#
_symmetry.space_group_name_H-M   'P 1'
#
loop_
_entity.id
_entity.type
_entity.pdbx_description
1 polymer ?
#
loop_
_entity_poly.entity_id
_entity_poly.type
_entity_poly.pdbx_seq_one_letter_code
_entity_poly.pdbx_strand_id
1 'polypeptide(L)'
;MKVSYVFILLFLSLISLSAKAVISITRAEIPAGSSRIEISYSASGGNSTSHIGCGVRYCGFGIWVVNSSGATATTRYALHSGSGGMPATDTWSNANITFLRNYPASASFTASLPLGAPPYSICVGGGTNAFGAQYRNQPGTSCRTVSLPPVPTSCSFSGSPNINHGSLQADKVNGKQDSVSINVYCNRATSATIGSLGGTINLGGGVTSTLTFDGRSSGSIYLSSGNSTHTVSSTLRATNPTPGDKSGSGTIVINLP
;
A
#
# COMPACT_ATOMS: atom_id res chain seq x y z
N MET A 1 31.31 -38.31 -36.52
CA MET A 1 31.11 -36.85 -36.32
C MET A 1 29.80 -36.42 -37.00
N LYS A 2 28.64 -36.53 -36.32
CA LYS A 2 27.31 -36.19 -36.89
C LYS A 2 26.34 -35.67 -35.81
N VAL A 3 26.84 -35.02 -34.77
CA VAL A 3 26.02 -34.50 -33.65
C VAL A 3 25.96 -32.96 -33.62
N SER A 4 26.80 -32.26 -34.38
CA SER A 4 26.95 -30.80 -34.27
C SER A 4 25.96 -29.96 -35.09
N TYR A 5 25.23 -30.51 -36.06
CA TYR A 5 24.33 -29.71 -36.91
C TYR A 5 22.93 -29.50 -36.31
N VAL A 6 22.44 -30.41 -35.46
CA VAL A 6 21.10 -30.31 -34.86
C VAL A 6 21.08 -29.24 -33.75
N PHE A 7 22.16 -29.11 -32.98
CA PHE A 7 22.25 -28.08 -31.93
C PHE A 7 22.38 -26.66 -32.49
N ILE A 8 23.05 -26.47 -33.63
CA ILE A 8 23.18 -25.15 -34.27
C ILE A 8 21.84 -24.71 -34.89
N LEU A 9 21.07 -25.63 -35.49
CA LEU A 9 19.74 -25.32 -36.02
C LEU A 9 18.72 -24.99 -34.92
N LEU A 10 18.80 -25.64 -33.75
CA LEU A 10 17.95 -25.30 -32.60
C LEU A 10 18.28 -23.90 -32.06
N PHE A 11 19.57 -23.54 -31.96
CA PHE A 11 19.99 -22.20 -31.51
C PHE A 11 19.61 -21.09 -32.51
N LEU A 12 19.70 -21.32 -33.84
CA LEU A 12 19.26 -20.33 -34.83
C LEU A 12 17.72 -20.18 -34.90
N SER A 13 16.94 -21.22 -34.57
CA SER A 13 15.47 -21.11 -34.48
C SER A 13 15.01 -20.29 -33.27
N LEU A 14 15.81 -20.22 -32.20
CA LEU A 14 15.52 -19.39 -31.03
C LEU A 14 15.89 -17.90 -31.23
N ILE A 15 16.72 -17.58 -32.23
CA ILE A 15 17.19 -16.21 -32.50
C ILE A 15 16.24 -15.44 -33.46
N SER A 16 15.24 -16.09 -34.08
CA SER A 16 14.37 -15.47 -35.10
C SER A 16 12.94 -15.10 -34.64
N LEU A 17 12.60 -15.21 -33.35
CA LEU A 17 11.23 -14.96 -32.87
C LEU A 17 10.92 -13.51 -32.45
N SER A 18 11.87 -12.58 -32.53
CA SER A 18 11.66 -11.19 -32.09
C SER A 18 10.76 -10.35 -33.00
N ALA A 19 10.43 -10.81 -34.21
CA ALA A 19 9.72 -10.00 -35.19
C ALA A 19 8.21 -9.84 -34.92
N LYS A 20 7.62 -10.59 -33.97
CA LYS A 20 6.15 -10.60 -33.78
C LYS A 20 5.67 -10.61 -32.32
N ALA A 21 6.47 -10.17 -31.36
CA ALA A 21 6.05 -10.24 -29.95
C ALA A 21 5.12 -9.09 -29.53
N VAL A 22 4.05 -9.43 -28.80
CA VAL A 22 3.12 -8.51 -28.12
C VAL A 22 3.65 -8.21 -26.72
N ILE A 23 3.75 -6.93 -26.36
CA ILE A 23 4.09 -6.52 -24.99
C ILE A 23 2.86 -6.71 -24.08
N SER A 24 3.03 -7.44 -22.98
CA SER A 24 1.97 -7.65 -21.98
C SER A 24 2.47 -7.29 -20.59
N ILE A 25 1.61 -6.65 -19.78
CA ILE A 25 1.92 -6.33 -18.39
C ILE A 25 1.79 -7.60 -17.54
N THR A 26 2.90 -8.04 -16.97
CA THR A 26 2.97 -9.27 -16.14
C THR A 26 2.75 -8.97 -14.66
N ARG A 27 3.15 -7.79 -14.20
CA ARG A 27 2.96 -7.32 -12.82
C ARG A 27 2.79 -5.82 -12.80
N ALA A 28 1.93 -5.32 -11.92
CA ALA A 28 1.84 -3.91 -11.61
C ALA A 28 1.38 -3.75 -10.16
N GLU A 29 2.10 -2.97 -9.35
CA GLU A 29 1.75 -2.72 -7.96
C GLU A 29 2.30 -1.40 -7.45
N ILE A 30 1.64 -0.81 -6.46
CA ILE A 30 2.13 0.37 -5.75
C ILE A 30 2.61 -0.11 -4.38
N PRO A 31 3.92 -0.02 -4.06
CA PRO A 31 4.41 -0.38 -2.74
C PRO A 31 3.78 0.48 -1.64
N ALA A 32 3.63 -0.08 -0.43
CA ALA A 32 3.06 0.65 0.70
C ALA A 32 3.88 1.93 1.02
N GLY A 33 3.20 3.06 1.14
CA GLY A 33 3.84 4.36 1.40
C GLY A 33 4.59 4.97 0.20
N SER A 34 4.50 4.37 -0.99
CA SER A 34 5.15 4.87 -2.20
C SER A 34 4.23 5.75 -3.04
N SER A 35 4.80 6.77 -3.69
CA SER A 35 4.16 7.55 -4.76
C SER A 35 4.50 7.02 -6.17
N ARG A 36 5.17 5.87 -6.25
CA ARG A 36 5.63 5.23 -7.48
C ARG A 36 5.00 3.86 -7.64
N ILE A 37 4.74 3.48 -8.88
CA ILE A 37 4.27 2.16 -9.28
C ILE A 37 5.43 1.32 -9.81
N GLU A 38 5.50 0.07 -9.41
CA GLU A 38 6.35 -0.96 -10.00
C GLU A 38 5.60 -1.67 -11.11
N ILE A 39 6.21 -1.77 -12.29
CA ILE A 39 5.63 -2.39 -13.47
C ILE A 39 6.62 -3.42 -14.02
N SER A 40 6.13 -4.62 -14.30
CA SER A 40 6.83 -5.65 -15.06
C SER A 40 6.07 -5.98 -16.33
N TYR A 41 6.81 -6.26 -17.39
CA TYR A 41 6.24 -6.70 -18.66
C TYR A 41 7.08 -7.83 -19.27
N SER A 42 6.45 -8.53 -20.22
CA SER A 42 7.11 -9.50 -21.08
C SER A 42 6.55 -9.41 -22.50
N ALA A 43 7.40 -9.71 -23.48
CA ALA A 43 7.06 -9.77 -24.89
C ALA A 43 6.94 -11.23 -25.33
N SER A 44 5.80 -11.61 -25.92
CA SER A 44 5.61 -12.97 -26.43
C SER A 44 4.53 -13.02 -27.53
N GLY A 45 4.38 -14.16 -28.19
CA GLY A 45 3.27 -14.41 -29.11
C GLY A 45 3.39 -13.73 -30.48
N GLY A 46 2.23 -13.49 -31.10
CA GLY A 46 2.09 -12.91 -32.44
C GLY A 46 1.47 -11.51 -32.42
N ASN A 47 1.93 -10.64 -33.30
CA ASN A 47 1.60 -9.22 -33.30
C ASN A 47 0.43 -8.85 -34.22
N SER A 48 -0.34 -7.83 -33.85
CA SER A 48 -1.36 -7.29 -34.75
C SER A 48 -0.73 -6.36 -35.78
N THR A 49 -1.07 -6.56 -37.05
CA THR A 49 -0.76 -5.60 -38.13
C THR A 49 -1.85 -4.55 -38.30
N SER A 50 -2.87 -4.52 -37.44
CA SER A 50 -3.90 -3.49 -37.48
C SER A 50 -3.32 -2.12 -37.16
N HIS A 51 -3.94 -1.07 -37.68
CA HIS A 51 -3.51 0.28 -37.42
C HIS A 51 -3.75 0.70 -35.96
N ILE A 52 -2.83 1.51 -35.42
CA ILE A 52 -2.99 2.16 -34.11
C ILE A 52 -4.07 3.26 -34.21
N GLY A 53 -4.26 3.84 -35.41
CA GLY A 53 -5.25 4.88 -35.65
C GLY A 53 -4.75 6.29 -35.36
N CYS A 54 -3.44 6.49 -35.28
CA CYS A 54 -2.80 7.80 -35.15
C CYS A 54 -2.14 8.25 -36.46
N GLY A 55 -2.16 9.56 -36.72
CA GLY A 55 -1.52 10.13 -37.91
C GLY A 55 0.00 10.02 -37.85
N VAL A 56 0.63 9.89 -39.02
CA VAL A 56 2.07 9.57 -39.21
C VAL A 56 3.08 10.43 -38.43
N ARG A 57 2.68 11.60 -37.93
CA ARG A 57 3.58 12.56 -37.27
C ARG A 57 3.45 12.60 -35.74
N TYR A 58 2.44 11.97 -35.16
CA TYR A 58 2.09 12.15 -33.75
C TYR A 58 1.73 10.84 -33.00
N CYS A 59 2.26 9.68 -33.41
CA CYS A 59 1.98 8.43 -32.71
C CYS A 59 2.86 8.27 -31.45
N GLY A 60 2.23 8.25 -30.27
CA GLY A 60 2.86 7.77 -29.04
C GLY A 60 2.54 6.30 -28.80
N PHE A 61 3.54 5.49 -28.44
CA PHE A 61 3.36 4.09 -28.07
C PHE A 61 4.21 3.69 -26.88
N GLY A 62 3.65 2.86 -26.00
CA GLY A 62 4.39 2.23 -24.92
C GLY A 62 3.51 1.75 -23.78
N ILE A 63 4.03 1.84 -22.56
CA ILE A 63 3.32 1.47 -21.34
C ILE A 63 2.74 2.74 -20.72
N TRP A 64 1.44 2.71 -20.49
CA TRP A 64 0.63 3.81 -19.99
C TRP A 64 0.06 3.50 -18.62
N VAL A 65 0.01 4.53 -17.77
CA VAL A 65 -0.73 4.55 -16.53
C VAL A 65 -1.95 5.43 -16.76
N VAL A 66 -3.13 4.82 -16.76
CA VAL A 66 -4.41 5.49 -16.98
C VAL A 66 -5.10 5.61 -15.62
N ASN A 67 -5.53 6.80 -15.23
CA ASN A 67 -6.31 6.97 -14.00
C ASN A 67 -7.80 6.70 -14.25
N SER A 68 -8.60 6.73 -13.18
CA SER A 68 -10.06 6.51 -13.24
C SER A 68 -10.82 7.56 -14.08
N SER A 69 -10.28 8.77 -14.27
CA SER A 69 -10.87 9.83 -15.10
C SER A 69 -10.46 9.74 -16.58
N GLY A 70 -9.71 8.71 -16.97
CA GLY A 70 -9.19 8.56 -18.33
C GLY A 70 -8.00 9.45 -18.65
N ALA A 71 -7.45 10.19 -17.68
CA ALA A 71 -6.20 10.89 -17.87
C ALA A 71 -5.05 9.88 -17.92
N THR A 72 -4.18 10.04 -18.91
CA THR A 72 -3.13 9.07 -19.22
C THR A 72 -1.75 9.68 -19.01
N ALA A 73 -0.86 8.98 -18.32
CA ALA A 73 0.58 9.27 -18.33
C ALA A 73 1.34 8.12 -18.97
N THR A 74 2.25 8.45 -19.88
CA THR A 74 3.15 7.46 -20.48
C THR A 74 4.38 7.29 -19.61
N THR A 75 4.77 6.04 -19.31
CA THR A 75 5.87 5.76 -18.36
C THR A 75 7.05 5.01 -18.97
N ARG A 76 6.84 4.29 -20.07
CA ARG A 76 7.89 3.84 -20.99
C ARG A 76 7.45 4.07 -22.41
N TYR A 77 8.36 4.57 -23.23
CA TYR A 77 7.97 5.18 -24.48
C TYR A 77 8.90 4.80 -25.61
N ALA A 78 8.34 4.27 -26.68
CA ALA A 78 9.10 3.84 -27.85
C ALA A 78 9.18 4.92 -28.95
N LEU A 79 8.24 5.88 -28.99
CA LEU A 79 8.03 6.75 -30.15
C LEU A 79 7.56 8.14 -29.73
N HIS A 80 8.38 9.19 -29.89
CA HIS A 80 8.01 10.58 -29.54
C HIS A 80 7.50 11.41 -30.70
N SER A 81 6.38 12.10 -30.48
CA SER A 81 5.92 13.15 -31.36
C SER A 81 6.82 14.38 -31.23
N GLY A 82 7.55 14.71 -32.29
CA GLY A 82 8.24 16.01 -32.41
C GLY A 82 9.71 16.01 -32.00
N SER A 83 10.56 15.39 -32.82
CA SER A 83 11.88 15.90 -33.26
C SER A 83 12.68 14.72 -33.85
N GLY A 84 12.98 14.77 -35.15
CA GLY A 84 13.99 13.88 -35.74
C GLY A 84 13.53 12.65 -36.54
N GLY A 85 12.35 12.68 -37.18
CA GLY A 85 12.11 11.83 -38.37
C GLY A 85 12.14 10.32 -38.17
N MET A 86 11.69 9.80 -37.02
CA MET A 86 11.38 8.36 -36.92
C MET A 86 10.14 8.05 -37.79
N PRO A 87 10.15 6.97 -38.59
CA PRO A 87 9.02 6.60 -39.42
C PRO A 87 7.79 6.36 -38.55
N ALA A 88 6.67 6.92 -39.00
CA ALA A 88 5.36 6.63 -38.47
C ALA A 88 5.15 5.12 -38.30
N THR A 89 5.04 4.64 -37.07
CA THR A 89 4.53 3.28 -36.86
C THR A 89 3.01 3.36 -36.93
N ASP A 90 2.48 3.08 -38.11
CA ASP A 90 1.04 3.04 -38.35
C ASP A 90 0.38 1.79 -37.73
N THR A 91 1.13 0.71 -37.51
CA THR A 91 0.64 -0.57 -36.96
C THR A 91 1.20 -0.93 -35.59
N TRP A 92 0.46 -1.74 -34.83
CA TRP A 92 0.90 -2.26 -33.53
C TRP A 92 2.19 -3.09 -33.65
N SER A 93 2.34 -3.86 -34.73
CA SER A 93 3.56 -4.63 -34.99
C SER A 93 4.80 -3.76 -35.12
N ASN A 94 4.72 -2.67 -35.89
CA ASN A 94 5.85 -1.74 -36.05
C ASN A 94 6.20 -1.04 -34.73
N ALA A 95 5.19 -0.70 -33.93
CA ALA A 95 5.40 -0.06 -32.63
C ALA A 95 6.05 -1.00 -31.60
N ASN A 96 5.64 -2.27 -31.58
CA ASN A 96 6.25 -3.31 -30.74
C ASN A 96 7.69 -3.60 -31.14
N ILE A 97 8.00 -3.71 -32.44
CA ILE A 97 9.38 -3.87 -32.92
C ILE A 97 10.25 -2.70 -32.44
N THR A 98 9.73 -1.47 -32.53
CA THR A 98 10.45 -0.29 -32.06
C THR A 98 10.63 -0.31 -30.55
N PHE A 99 9.62 -0.68 -29.78
CA PHE A 99 9.72 -0.82 -28.33
C PHE A 99 10.81 -1.84 -27.94
N LEU A 100 10.85 -2.98 -28.61
CA LEU A 100 11.84 -4.05 -28.36
C LEU A 100 13.25 -3.73 -28.86
N ARG A 101 13.41 -2.71 -29.72
CA ARG A 101 14.72 -2.15 -30.06
C ARG A 101 15.30 -1.29 -28.93
N ASN A 102 14.42 -0.63 -28.18
CA ASN A 102 14.80 0.32 -27.13
C ASN A 102 14.81 -0.31 -25.73
N TYR A 103 14.09 -1.41 -25.54
CA TYR A 103 13.92 -2.08 -24.25
C TYR A 103 14.00 -3.60 -24.39
N PRO A 104 14.47 -4.32 -23.36
CA PRO A 104 14.57 -5.79 -23.42
C PRO A 104 13.18 -6.44 -23.52
N ALA A 105 13.13 -7.67 -24.01
CA ALA A 105 11.87 -8.41 -24.18
C ALA A 105 11.09 -8.61 -22.87
N SER A 106 11.77 -8.62 -21.73
CA SER A 106 11.14 -8.64 -20.40
C SER A 106 11.93 -7.73 -19.46
N ALA A 107 11.22 -6.90 -18.68
CA ALA A 107 11.85 -6.02 -17.70
C ALA A 107 10.89 -5.63 -16.58
N SER A 108 11.47 -5.16 -15.48
CA SER A 108 10.78 -4.48 -14.37
C SER A 108 11.30 -3.07 -14.22
N PHE A 109 10.44 -2.14 -13.83
CA PHE A 109 10.80 -0.73 -13.64
C PHE A 109 9.82 0.02 -12.75
N THR A 110 10.23 1.20 -12.28
CA THR A 110 9.38 2.10 -11.50
C THR A 110 8.96 3.31 -12.31
N ALA A 111 7.72 3.77 -12.10
CA ALA A 111 7.19 4.98 -12.71
C ALA A 111 6.45 5.84 -11.69
N SER A 112 6.38 7.14 -11.92
CA SER A 112 5.57 8.03 -11.10
C SER A 112 4.09 7.85 -11.42
N LEU A 113 3.22 7.95 -10.41
CA LEU A 113 1.78 7.95 -10.64
C LEU A 113 1.35 9.27 -11.30
N PRO A 114 0.44 9.23 -12.30
CA PRO A 114 -0.17 10.44 -12.82
C PRO A 114 -1.01 11.14 -11.74
N LEU A 115 -1.24 12.44 -11.92
CA LEU A 115 -2.24 13.17 -11.15
C LEU A 115 -3.63 12.53 -11.37
N GLY A 116 -4.38 12.39 -10.29
CA GLY A 116 -5.73 11.83 -10.28
C GLY A 116 -5.91 10.70 -9.29
N ALA A 117 -7.16 10.30 -9.09
CA ALA A 117 -7.53 9.30 -8.08
C ALA A 117 -7.37 7.86 -8.60
N PRO A 118 -6.91 6.92 -7.73
CA PRO A 118 -6.96 5.49 -8.02
C PRO A 118 -8.41 4.99 -8.21
N PRO A 119 -8.62 3.79 -8.77
CA PRO A 119 -7.61 2.85 -9.24
C PRO A 119 -6.93 3.31 -10.53
N TYR A 120 -5.68 2.90 -10.72
CA TYR A 120 -4.93 3.10 -11.95
C TYR A 120 -5.01 1.85 -12.82
N SER A 121 -4.99 2.01 -14.14
CA SER A 121 -4.94 0.92 -15.12
C SER A 121 -3.64 0.99 -15.90
N ILE A 122 -2.86 -0.08 -15.85
CA ILE A 122 -1.56 -0.18 -16.52
C ILE A 122 -1.73 -0.97 -17.80
N CYS A 123 -1.51 -0.30 -18.92
CA CYS A 123 -1.90 -0.79 -20.23
C CYS A 123 -0.74 -0.60 -21.21
N VAL A 124 -0.59 -1.54 -22.15
CA VAL A 124 0.19 -1.29 -23.36
C VAL A 124 -0.75 -0.66 -24.37
N GLY A 125 -0.38 0.48 -24.92
CA GLY A 125 -1.25 1.18 -25.84
C GLY A 125 -0.56 2.29 -26.61
N GLY A 126 -1.35 2.92 -27.46
CA GLY A 126 -0.92 4.03 -28.29
C GLY A 126 -1.95 5.15 -28.34
N GLY A 127 -1.50 6.36 -28.64
CA GLY A 127 -2.34 7.55 -28.77
C GLY A 127 -1.76 8.51 -29.81
N THR A 128 -2.53 9.53 -30.17
CA THR A 128 -2.15 10.56 -31.14
C THR A 128 -1.25 11.65 -30.56
N ASN A 129 -0.78 11.51 -29.32
CA ASN A 129 0.31 12.27 -28.73
C ASN A 129 0.79 11.58 -27.43
N ALA A 130 1.82 12.12 -26.80
CA ALA A 130 2.36 11.63 -25.52
C ALA A 130 1.40 11.82 -24.31
N PHE A 131 0.31 12.58 -24.49
CA PHE A 131 -0.72 12.83 -23.48
C PHE A 131 -1.95 11.92 -23.62
N GLY A 132 -1.92 10.97 -24.55
CA GLY A 132 -2.95 9.94 -24.75
C GLY A 132 -4.23 10.44 -25.40
N ALA A 133 -4.16 11.49 -26.21
CA ALA A 133 -5.27 11.83 -27.10
C ALA A 133 -5.63 10.60 -27.98
N GLN A 134 -6.93 10.29 -28.06
CA GLN A 134 -7.46 9.12 -28.76
C GLN A 134 -6.76 7.80 -28.37
N TYR A 135 -6.42 7.65 -27.08
CA TYR A 135 -5.77 6.46 -26.54
C TYR A 135 -6.50 5.17 -26.89
N ARG A 136 -5.74 4.16 -27.27
CA ARG A 136 -6.21 2.80 -27.55
C ARG A 136 -5.29 1.78 -26.90
N ASN A 137 -5.89 0.73 -26.36
CA ASN A 137 -5.16 -0.44 -25.90
C ASN A 137 -4.64 -1.24 -27.09
N GLN A 138 -3.45 -1.81 -26.93
CA GLN A 138 -2.92 -2.78 -27.87
C GLN A 138 -3.87 -3.99 -27.97
N PRO A 139 -4.27 -4.40 -29.18
CA PRO A 139 -5.10 -5.59 -29.39
C PRO A 139 -4.46 -6.84 -28.78
N GLY A 140 -5.29 -7.71 -28.19
CA GLY A 140 -4.83 -8.96 -27.59
C GLY A 140 -4.12 -8.79 -26.24
N THR A 141 -4.15 -7.60 -25.64
CA THR A 141 -3.62 -7.37 -24.29
C THR A 141 -4.73 -6.94 -23.33
N SER A 142 -4.49 -7.19 -22.04
CA SER A 142 -5.34 -6.69 -20.96
C SER A 142 -4.57 -5.71 -20.10
N CYS A 143 -5.25 -4.64 -19.70
CA CYS A 143 -4.72 -3.74 -18.68
C CYS A 143 -4.71 -4.44 -17.31
N ARG A 144 -3.78 -4.03 -16.45
CA ARG A 144 -3.80 -4.40 -15.03
C ARG A 144 -4.28 -3.24 -14.19
N THR A 145 -5.35 -3.44 -13.45
CA THR A 145 -5.85 -2.46 -12.47
C THR A 145 -5.03 -2.56 -11.19
N VAL A 146 -4.61 -1.41 -10.66
CA VAL A 146 -3.81 -1.27 -9.45
C VAL A 146 -4.46 -0.22 -8.55
N SER A 147 -4.77 -0.63 -7.33
CA SER A 147 -5.26 0.26 -6.28
C SER A 147 -4.12 0.63 -5.35
N LEU A 148 -4.25 1.76 -4.64
CA LEU A 148 -3.36 2.05 -3.52
C LEU A 148 -3.49 0.95 -2.46
N PRO A 149 -2.39 0.49 -1.86
CA PRO A 149 -2.47 -0.43 -0.73
C PRO A 149 -3.34 0.19 0.38
N PRO A 150 -4.16 -0.60 1.08
CA PRO A 150 -4.81 -0.14 2.29
C PRO A 150 -3.73 0.34 3.26
N VAL A 151 -3.80 1.60 3.69
CA VAL A 151 -2.94 2.07 4.79
C VAL A 151 -3.46 1.41 6.06
N PRO A 152 -2.64 0.60 6.75
CA PRO A 152 -3.08 -0.07 7.97
C PRO A 152 -3.41 0.96 9.04
N THR A 153 -4.40 0.65 9.87
CA THR A 153 -4.71 1.43 11.05
C THR A 153 -3.55 1.31 12.03
N SER A 154 -3.02 2.44 12.47
CA SER A 154 -1.97 2.49 13.49
C SER A 154 -2.30 3.59 14.48
N CYS A 155 -2.15 3.26 15.76
CA CYS A 155 -2.35 4.18 16.86
C CYS A 155 -1.12 4.17 17.78
N SER A 156 -0.70 5.34 18.25
CA SER A 156 0.33 5.50 19.26
C SER A 156 -0.26 6.05 20.55
N PHE A 157 0.20 5.51 21.67
CA PHE A 157 -0.25 5.89 23.02
C PHE A 157 0.90 6.64 23.71
N SER A 158 0.60 7.77 24.33
CA SER A 158 1.58 8.63 24.97
C SER A 158 1.02 9.25 26.25
N GLY A 159 1.91 9.62 27.16
CA GLY A 159 1.57 10.10 28.51
C GLY A 159 2.29 9.31 29.59
N SER A 160 2.20 9.77 30.83
CA SER A 160 2.75 9.08 32.00
C SER A 160 1.60 8.46 32.79
N PRO A 161 1.33 7.15 32.65
CA PRO A 161 0.21 6.49 33.32
C PRO A 161 0.53 6.20 34.79
N ASN A 162 1.04 7.17 35.54
CA ASN A 162 1.29 7.04 36.98
C ASN A 162 0.07 7.55 37.76
N ILE A 163 -0.74 6.62 38.27
CA ILE A 163 -1.93 6.95 39.06
C ILE A 163 -1.56 6.96 40.54
N ASN A 164 -1.49 8.14 41.13
CA ASN A 164 -1.18 8.33 42.55
C ASN A 164 -2.46 8.55 43.35
N HIS A 165 -2.76 7.64 44.28
CA HIS A 165 -3.93 7.75 45.17
C HIS A 165 -3.72 8.65 46.39
N GLY A 166 -2.51 9.18 46.57
CA GLY A 166 -2.11 10.02 47.70
C GLY A 166 -2.03 9.26 49.02
N SER A 167 -1.90 10.01 50.11
CA SER A 167 -1.93 9.46 51.47
C SER A 167 -3.38 9.27 51.94
N LEU A 168 -3.73 8.05 52.33
CA LEU A 168 -5.09 7.69 52.75
C LEU A 168 -5.08 7.11 54.17
N GLN A 169 -6.10 7.44 54.95
CA GLN A 169 -6.40 6.70 56.18
C GLN A 169 -6.97 5.32 55.82
N ALA A 170 -6.76 4.33 56.70
CA ALA A 170 -7.11 2.93 56.44
C ALA A 170 -8.59 2.72 56.05
N ASP A 171 -9.50 3.50 56.65
CA ASP A 171 -10.94 3.46 56.39
C ASP A 171 -11.35 4.17 55.09
N LYS A 172 -10.43 4.90 54.44
CA LYS A 172 -10.65 5.62 53.16
C LYS A 172 -10.06 4.91 51.95
N VAL A 173 -9.36 3.78 52.14
CA VAL A 173 -8.72 3.06 51.02
C VAL A 173 -9.76 2.34 50.16
N ASN A 174 -10.74 1.68 50.78
CA ASN A 174 -11.69 0.86 50.05
C ASN A 174 -12.63 1.71 49.19
N GLY A 175 -12.62 1.49 47.87
CA GLY A 175 -13.46 2.23 46.91
C GLY A 175 -12.86 3.55 46.42
N LYS A 176 -11.69 3.97 46.93
CA LYS A 176 -11.01 5.17 46.43
C LYS A 176 -10.68 4.99 44.94
N GLN A 177 -11.02 5.99 44.14
CA GLN A 177 -10.70 6.04 42.72
C GLN A 177 -9.81 7.25 42.43
N ASP A 178 -8.89 7.07 41.49
CA ASP A 178 -8.11 8.14 40.89
C ASP A 178 -7.82 7.83 39.42
N SER A 179 -7.42 8.82 38.63
CA SER A 179 -7.30 8.68 37.18
C SER A 179 -6.24 9.58 36.56
N VAL A 180 -5.75 9.17 35.39
CA VAL A 180 -4.83 9.94 34.56
C VAL A 180 -5.31 9.93 33.12
N SER A 181 -4.99 11.02 32.42
CA SER A 181 -5.26 11.13 30.99
C SER A 181 -4.04 10.68 30.18
N ILE A 182 -4.27 9.87 29.16
CA ILE A 182 -3.28 9.52 28.15
C ILE A 182 -3.73 10.06 26.79
N ASN A 183 -2.77 10.37 25.94
CA ASN A 183 -3.02 10.83 24.58
C ASN A 183 -2.84 9.67 23.60
N VAL A 184 -3.83 9.50 22.73
CA VAL A 184 -3.82 8.50 21.67
C VAL A 184 -3.87 9.22 20.33
N TYR A 185 -2.89 8.97 19.48
CA TYR A 185 -2.89 9.44 18.10
C TYR A 185 -3.15 8.25 17.18
N CYS A 186 -4.20 8.32 16.36
CA CYS A 186 -4.43 7.32 15.31
C CYS A 186 -4.33 7.96 13.93
N ASN A 187 -3.69 7.26 12.98
CA ASN A 187 -3.63 7.73 11.59
C ASN A 187 -5.02 7.71 10.90
N ARG A 188 -5.96 6.90 11.42
CA ARG A 188 -7.35 6.75 10.97
C ARG A 188 -8.24 6.41 12.16
N ALA A 189 -9.51 6.78 12.09
CA ALA A 189 -10.47 6.38 13.10
C ALA A 189 -10.70 4.86 13.05
N THR A 190 -10.88 4.23 14.21
CA THR A 190 -10.99 2.77 14.30
C THR A 190 -11.80 2.31 15.51
N SER A 191 -12.37 1.11 15.41
CA SER A 191 -12.93 0.39 16.56
C SER A 191 -11.89 -0.59 17.07
N ALA A 192 -11.39 -0.37 18.29
CA ALA A 192 -10.44 -1.25 18.97
C ALA A 192 -11.14 -2.05 20.06
N THR A 193 -10.48 -3.08 20.60
CA THR A 193 -10.99 -3.85 21.74
C THR A 193 -10.03 -3.81 22.92
N ILE A 194 -10.60 -3.67 24.12
CA ILE A 194 -9.83 -3.80 25.37
C ILE A 194 -9.59 -5.31 25.58
N GLY A 195 -8.38 -5.75 25.28
CA GLY A 195 -7.96 -7.14 25.40
C GLY A 195 -7.63 -7.54 26.84
N SER A 196 -7.07 -6.63 27.63
CA SER A 196 -6.77 -6.83 29.05
C SER A 196 -6.52 -5.51 29.76
N LEU A 197 -6.79 -5.46 31.07
CA LEU A 197 -6.48 -4.33 31.96
C LEU A 197 -5.60 -4.75 33.15
N GLY A 198 -4.86 -5.85 33.01
CA GLY A 198 -3.99 -6.39 34.07
C GLY A 198 -4.73 -7.12 35.20
N GLY A 199 -6.06 -7.22 35.13
CA GLY A 199 -6.88 -7.89 36.15
C GLY A 199 -6.87 -7.15 37.50
N THR A 200 -6.91 -7.90 38.59
CA THR A 200 -6.72 -7.36 39.94
C THR A 200 -5.23 -7.23 40.23
N ILE A 201 -4.75 -6.00 40.38
CA ILE A 201 -3.36 -5.68 40.68
C ILE A 201 -3.18 -5.69 42.19
N ASN A 202 -2.27 -6.53 42.71
CA ASN A 202 -1.94 -6.56 44.12
C ASN A 202 -0.92 -5.45 44.44
N LEU A 203 -1.28 -4.52 45.34
CA LEU A 203 -0.40 -3.43 45.79
C LEU A 203 0.33 -3.77 47.11
N GLY A 204 0.00 -4.90 47.71
CA GLY A 204 0.50 -5.35 49.01
C GLY A 204 -0.35 -4.90 50.20
N GLY A 205 -0.11 -5.53 51.36
CA GLY A 205 -0.72 -5.13 52.64
C GLY A 205 -2.24 -5.15 52.66
N GLY A 206 -2.88 -6.09 51.95
CA GLY A 206 -4.35 -6.20 51.88
C GLY A 206 -5.03 -5.20 50.93
N VAL A 207 -4.26 -4.48 50.11
CA VAL A 207 -4.78 -3.52 49.12
C VAL A 207 -4.58 -4.05 47.70
N THR A 208 -5.63 -3.96 46.90
CA THR A 208 -5.63 -4.30 45.48
C THR A 208 -6.19 -3.16 44.65
N SER A 209 -5.93 -3.16 43.35
CA SER A 209 -6.43 -2.18 42.40
C SER A 209 -7.02 -2.85 41.17
N THR A 210 -8.07 -2.27 40.63
CA THR A 210 -8.61 -2.61 39.30
C THR A 210 -8.55 -1.39 38.39
N LEU A 211 -8.13 -1.59 37.16
CA LEU A 211 -8.06 -0.54 36.16
C LEU A 211 -9.32 -0.50 35.29
N THR A 212 -9.65 0.69 34.78
CA THR A 212 -10.64 0.90 33.71
C THR A 212 -10.07 1.85 32.67
N PHE A 213 -10.42 1.62 31.40
CA PHE A 213 -10.10 2.50 30.28
C PHE A 213 -11.38 3.17 29.78
N ASP A 214 -11.45 4.50 29.84
CA ASP A 214 -12.67 5.29 29.61
C ASP A 214 -13.89 4.74 30.37
N GLY A 215 -13.67 4.38 31.63
CA GLY A 215 -14.69 3.79 32.51
C GLY A 215 -15.08 2.35 32.19
N ARG A 216 -14.43 1.69 31.22
CA ARG A 216 -14.74 0.30 30.81
C ARG A 216 -13.68 -0.67 31.32
N SER A 217 -14.13 -1.87 31.70
CA SER A 217 -13.27 -2.98 32.11
C SER A 217 -12.96 -3.97 30.97
N SER A 218 -13.76 -3.95 29.90
CA SER A 218 -13.61 -4.78 28.70
C SER A 218 -14.48 -4.23 27.56
N GLY A 219 -14.37 -4.82 26.38
CA GLY A 219 -15.25 -4.55 25.24
C GLY A 219 -14.65 -3.64 24.17
N SER A 220 -15.50 -3.17 23.27
CA SER A 220 -15.08 -2.32 22.15
C SER A 220 -14.99 -0.85 22.55
N ILE A 221 -13.99 -0.16 22.02
CA ILE A 221 -13.76 1.27 22.16
C ILE A 221 -13.59 1.91 20.78
N TYR A 222 -13.94 3.19 20.68
CA TYR A 222 -13.73 3.96 19.46
C TYR A 222 -12.53 4.90 19.67
N LEU A 223 -11.57 4.84 18.74
CA LEU A 223 -10.42 5.73 18.70
C LEU A 223 -10.59 6.64 17.47
N SER A 224 -10.69 7.94 17.68
CA SER A 224 -10.82 8.90 16.59
C SER A 224 -9.51 9.06 15.81
N SER A 225 -9.60 9.47 14.54
CA SER A 225 -8.43 9.89 13.77
C SER A 225 -7.80 11.15 14.38
N GLY A 226 -6.48 11.26 14.34
CA GLY A 226 -5.75 12.36 14.96
C GLY A 226 -5.55 12.15 16.45
N ASN A 227 -5.30 13.24 17.17
CA ASN A 227 -5.09 13.21 18.62
C ASN A 227 -6.43 13.10 19.36
N SER A 228 -6.46 12.22 20.36
CA SER A 228 -7.57 12.03 21.29
C SER A 228 -7.04 11.82 22.69
N THR A 229 -7.83 12.17 23.70
CA THR A 229 -7.48 11.99 25.11
C THR A 229 -8.39 10.94 25.71
N HIS A 230 -7.78 9.98 26.39
CA HIS A 230 -8.46 8.85 27.02
C HIS A 230 -8.10 8.79 28.50
N THR A 231 -9.02 8.30 29.33
CA THR A 231 -8.85 8.26 30.78
C THR A 231 -8.56 6.85 31.25
N VAL A 232 -7.46 6.67 31.96
CA VAL A 232 -7.17 5.44 32.71
C VAL A 232 -7.45 5.70 34.18
N SER A 233 -8.40 4.96 34.73
CA SER A 233 -8.76 5.06 36.14
C SER A 233 -8.34 3.80 36.89
N SER A 234 -8.01 3.99 38.16
CA SER A 234 -7.68 2.94 39.12
C SER A 234 -8.65 3.04 40.28
N THR A 235 -9.26 1.93 40.68
CA THR A 235 -10.10 1.85 41.88
C THR A 235 -9.45 0.90 42.87
N LEU A 236 -9.23 1.36 44.10
CA LEU A 236 -8.67 0.58 45.19
C LEU A 236 -9.73 -0.27 45.88
N ARG A 237 -9.33 -1.46 46.31
CA ARG A 237 -10.10 -2.33 47.18
C ARG A 237 -9.21 -2.81 48.32
N ALA A 238 -9.73 -2.75 49.55
CA ALA A 238 -8.96 -3.07 50.74
C ALA A 238 -9.66 -4.13 51.59
N THR A 239 -8.87 -5.01 52.20
CA THR A 239 -9.31 -5.97 53.22
C THR A 239 -8.25 -6.00 54.31
N ASN A 240 -8.57 -5.45 55.49
CA ASN A 240 -7.62 -5.25 56.60
C ASN A 240 -6.30 -4.58 56.15
N PRO A 241 -6.35 -3.37 55.54
CA PRO A 241 -5.17 -2.73 54.99
C PRO A 241 -4.13 -2.43 56.08
N THR A 242 -2.87 -2.77 55.82
CA THR A 242 -1.76 -2.45 56.74
C THR A 242 -1.13 -1.10 56.40
N PRO A 243 -0.63 -0.34 57.39
CA PRO A 243 0.10 0.91 57.14
C PRO A 243 1.31 0.75 56.21
N GLY A 244 1.75 1.87 55.64
CA GLY A 244 2.94 1.97 54.78
C GLY A 244 2.64 2.13 53.29
N ASP A 245 3.66 2.50 52.53
CA ASP A 245 3.56 2.81 51.11
C ASP A 245 3.21 1.56 50.28
N LYS A 246 2.29 1.72 49.34
CA LYS A 246 1.79 0.66 48.46
C LYS A 246 2.05 1.04 47.01
N SER A 247 2.50 0.08 46.21
CA SER A 247 2.72 0.27 44.77
C SER A 247 2.49 -1.03 44.01
N GLY A 248 2.19 -0.91 42.73
CA GLY A 248 2.00 -2.04 41.83
C GLY A 248 1.88 -1.55 40.40
N SER A 249 1.93 -2.50 39.46
CA SER A 249 1.88 -2.22 38.03
C SER A 249 0.94 -3.18 37.33
N GLY A 250 0.39 -2.72 36.21
CA GLY A 250 -0.45 -3.52 35.33
C GLY A 250 -0.26 -3.09 33.88
N THR A 251 -0.72 -3.92 32.96
CA THR A 251 -0.64 -3.65 31.51
C THR A 251 -2.04 -3.57 30.94
N ILE A 252 -2.30 -2.51 30.18
CA ILE A 252 -3.50 -2.35 29.37
C ILE A 252 -3.16 -2.77 27.94
N VAL A 253 -3.91 -3.75 27.42
CA VAL A 253 -3.75 -4.24 26.05
C VAL A 253 -4.95 -3.77 25.23
N ILE A 254 -4.68 -2.98 24.21
CA ILE A 254 -5.69 -2.53 23.23
C ILE A 254 -5.37 -3.20 21.90
N ASN A 255 -6.32 -3.97 21.37
CA ASN A 255 -6.18 -4.64 20.09
C ASN A 255 -6.83 -3.79 18.99
N LEU A 256 -6.04 -3.41 17.99
CA LEU A 256 -6.53 -2.81 16.76
C LEU A 256 -7.05 -3.91 15.80
N PRO A 257 -8.02 -3.60 14.92
CA PRO A 257 -8.54 -4.54 13.95
C PRO A 257 -7.53 -4.86 12.83
#